data_AF-A0A3A5H9J3-F1
#
_entry.id   AF-A0A3A5H9J3-F1
#
_cell.length_a   1.000
_cell.length_b   1.000
_cell.length_c   1.000
_cell.angle_alpha   90.00
_cell.angle_beta   90.00
_cell.angle_gamma   90.00
#
_symmetry.space_group_name_H-M   'P 1'
#
loop_
_entity.id
_entity.type
_entity.pdbx_description
1 polymer ?
#
loop_
_entity_poly.entity_id
_entity_poly.type
_entity_poly.pdbx_seq_one_letter_code
_entity_poly.pdbx_strand_id
1 'polypeptide(L)'
;MQKIVVNAKPGGFALSREAAVALGLEIFEETTFGQPYQVVGEHALRRDDVRFVEVVETLGRAASGPYAELIIVCIPDGIDWGIAAYDGAEWVAERHREWLPASHDAVGYEGVLQQPEAAIAPRRDAGRTR
;
A
#
# COMPACT_ATOMS: atom_id res chain seq x y z
N MET A 1 -19.31 6.59 7.97
CA MET A 1 -17.90 6.92 7.67
C MET A 1 -17.10 5.64 7.70
N GLN A 2 -16.32 5.38 6.66
CA GLN A 2 -15.41 4.24 6.57
C GLN A 2 -14.03 4.66 7.05
N LYS A 3 -13.39 3.80 7.87
CA LYS A 3 -12.05 4.02 8.42
C LYS A 3 -11.05 3.14 7.68
N ILE A 4 -9.90 3.70 7.33
CA ILE A 4 -8.86 3.02 6.56
C ILE A 4 -7.50 3.29 7.20
N VAL A 5 -6.73 2.22 7.46
CA VAL A 5 -5.38 2.32 7.99
C VAL A 5 -4.36 2.56 6.86
N VAL A 6 -3.55 3.60 7.00
CA VAL A 6 -2.47 3.95 6.08
C VAL A 6 -1.15 4.16 6.83
N ASN A 7 -0.04 3.89 6.15
CA ASN A 7 1.29 4.26 6.61
C ASN A 7 1.65 5.68 6.14
N ALA A 8 1.76 6.63 7.04
CA ALA A 8 2.10 8.03 6.72
C ALA A 8 3.61 8.27 6.54
N LYS A 9 4.45 7.29 6.85
CA LYS A 9 5.91 7.45 6.87
C LYS A 9 6.55 6.87 5.59
N PRO A 10 7.40 7.64 4.88
CA PRO A 10 8.20 7.10 3.80
C PRO A 10 9.10 5.95 4.26
N GLY A 11 9.24 4.92 3.44
CA GLY A 11 9.99 3.70 3.70
C GLY A 11 9.11 2.46 3.67
N GLY A 12 9.07 1.73 4.78
CA GLY A 12 8.38 0.44 4.89
C GLY A 12 7.05 0.52 5.62
N PHE A 13 6.22 -0.49 5.41
CA PHE A 13 5.05 -0.77 6.25
C PHE A 13 5.44 -1.85 7.27
N ALA A 14 5.15 -1.61 8.55
CA ALA A 14 5.44 -2.56 9.62
C ALA A 14 4.44 -2.41 10.76
N LEU A 15 3.97 -3.53 11.30
CA LEU A 15 3.22 -3.60 12.55
C LEU A 15 4.18 -3.67 13.74
N SER A 16 3.76 -3.10 14.87
CA SER A 16 4.42 -3.39 16.12
C SER A 16 4.14 -4.84 16.54
N ARG A 17 5.03 -5.40 17.38
CA ARG A 17 4.82 -6.72 18.00
C ARG A 17 3.48 -6.79 18.73
N GLU A 18 3.10 -5.72 19.41
CA GLU A 18 1.83 -5.63 20.13
C GLU A 18 0.63 -5.67 19.18
N ALA A 19 0.68 -4.91 18.09
CA ALA A 19 -0.37 -4.93 17.08
C ALA A 19 -0.48 -6.30 16.39
N ALA A 20 0.65 -6.91 16.03
CA ALA A 20 0.69 -8.24 15.43
C ALA A 20 0.08 -9.31 16.35
N VAL A 21 0.41 -9.29 17.65
CA VAL A 21 -0.21 -10.18 18.65
C VAL A 21 -1.72 -9.94 18.76
N ALA A 22 -2.17 -8.68 18.81
CA ALA A 22 -3.59 -8.34 18.91
C ALA A 22 -4.40 -8.83 17.69
N LEU A 23 -3.75 -8.85 16.51
CA LEU A 23 -4.34 -9.35 15.26
C LEU A 23 -4.19 -10.87 15.09
N GLY A 24 -3.45 -11.55 15.99
CA GLY A 24 -3.21 -12.99 15.90
C GLY A 24 -2.30 -13.39 14.76
N LEU A 25 -1.38 -12.50 14.34
CA LEU A 25 -0.40 -12.78 13.31
C LEU A 25 0.82 -13.50 13.88
N GLU A 26 1.42 -14.35 13.05
CA GLU A 26 2.66 -15.03 13.40
C GLU A 26 3.83 -14.05 13.37
N ILE A 27 4.73 -14.17 14.35
CA ILE A 27 5.91 -13.31 14.50
C ILE A 27 7.15 -14.19 14.53
N PHE A 28 8.09 -13.91 13.64
CA PHE A 28 9.42 -14.50 13.66
C PHE A 28 10.39 -13.50 14.28
N GLU A 29 11.04 -13.89 15.37
CA GLU A 29 12.02 -13.06 16.08
C GLU A 29 13.39 -13.03 15.35
N GLU A 30 13.43 -13.45 14.08
CA GLU A 30 14.66 -13.42 13.27
C GLU A 30 14.89 -12.01 12.73
N THR A 31 16.08 -11.47 13.01
CA THR A 31 16.44 -10.12 12.58
C THR A 31 16.97 -10.13 11.15
N THR A 32 16.33 -9.38 10.25
CA THR A 32 16.83 -9.17 8.88
C THR A 32 16.71 -7.68 8.52
N PHE A 33 17.68 -7.14 7.78
CA PHE A 33 17.67 -5.74 7.28
C PHE A 33 17.43 -4.67 8.37
N GLY A 34 17.93 -4.90 9.59
CA GLY A 34 17.78 -3.95 10.70
C GLY A 34 16.41 -3.98 11.37
N GLN A 35 15.52 -4.91 10.99
CA GLN A 35 14.27 -5.16 11.70
C GLN A 35 14.51 -6.13 12.87
N PRO A 36 13.92 -5.87 14.05
CA PRO A 36 14.06 -6.73 15.23
C PRO A 36 13.22 -8.02 15.13
N TYR A 37 12.19 -8.06 14.27
CA TYR A 37 11.33 -9.21 14.02
C TYR A 37 10.64 -9.04 12.66
N GLN A 38 10.00 -10.10 12.19
CA GLN A 38 9.16 -10.13 10.99
C GLN A 38 7.73 -10.57 11.34
N VAL A 39 6.72 -9.86 10.83
CA VAL A 39 5.31 -10.24 11.00
C VAL A 39 4.79 -10.88 9.72
N VAL A 40 4.29 -12.11 9.82
CA VAL A 40 3.82 -12.87 8.66
C VAL A 40 2.50 -12.27 8.15
N GLY A 41 2.47 -11.92 6.87
CA GLY A 41 1.24 -11.49 6.21
C GLY A 41 0.77 -10.08 6.57
N GLU A 42 1.58 -9.26 7.25
CA GLU A 42 1.19 -7.89 7.63
C GLU A 42 0.80 -7.02 6.42
N HIS A 43 1.47 -7.20 5.27
CA HIS A 43 1.14 -6.50 4.03
C HIS A 43 -0.15 -7.00 3.35
N ALA A 44 -0.66 -8.17 3.74
CA ALA A 44 -1.91 -8.73 3.20
C ALA A 44 -3.14 -8.27 3.99
N LEU A 45 -2.96 -7.55 5.09
CA LEU A 45 -4.06 -7.00 5.87
C LEU A 45 -4.90 -6.04 5.01
N ARG A 46 -6.20 -6.28 5.04
CA ARG A 46 -7.18 -5.34 4.50
C ARG A 46 -7.15 -4.06 5.35
N ARG A 47 -7.00 -2.92 4.70
CA ARG A 47 -6.86 -1.63 5.38
C ARG A 47 -8.15 -1.12 6.02
N ASP A 48 -9.27 -1.69 5.60
CA ASP A 48 -10.60 -1.48 6.15
C ASP A 48 -11.06 -2.62 7.08
N ASP A 49 -10.19 -3.56 7.43
CA ASP A 49 -10.54 -4.61 8.38
C ASP A 49 -10.89 -4.00 9.75
N VAL A 50 -12.07 -4.36 10.27
CA VAL A 50 -12.59 -3.79 11.52
C VAL A 50 -11.63 -4.03 12.68
N ARG A 51 -11.04 -5.23 12.78
CA ARG A 51 -10.10 -5.55 13.87
C ARG A 51 -8.79 -4.79 13.69
N PHE A 52 -8.32 -4.63 12.45
CA PHE A 52 -7.11 -3.84 12.20
C PHE A 52 -7.30 -2.37 12.59
N VAL A 53 -8.42 -1.77 12.20
CA VAL A 53 -8.78 -0.41 12.59
C VAL A 53 -8.84 -0.30 14.12
N GLU A 54 -9.56 -1.20 14.80
CA GLU A 54 -9.69 -1.18 16.27
C GLU A 54 -8.34 -1.26 16.98
N VAL A 55 -7.42 -2.10 16.49
CA VAL A 55 -6.06 -2.21 17.04
C VAL A 55 -5.29 -0.89 16.90
N VAL A 56 -5.35 -0.26 15.72
CA VAL A 56 -4.67 1.03 15.50
C VAL A 56 -5.32 2.16 16.32
N GLU A 57 -6.64 2.16 16.50
CA GLU A 57 -7.32 3.13 17.38
C GLU A 57 -6.90 2.95 18.85
N THR A 58 -6.80 1.70 19.29
CA THR A 58 -6.50 1.37 20.69
C THR A 58 -5.04 1.66 21.04
N LEU A 59 -4.11 1.25 20.17
CA LEU A 59 -2.67 1.39 20.42
C LEU A 59 -2.12 2.74 19.96
N GLY A 60 -2.82 3.44 19.05
CA GLY A 60 -2.35 4.68 18.44
C GLY A 60 -0.95 4.49 17.83
N ARG A 61 -0.02 5.37 18.20
CA ARG A 61 1.38 5.30 17.71
C ARG A 61 2.07 3.99 18.05
N ALA A 62 1.70 3.31 19.13
CA ALA A 62 2.28 2.02 19.52
C ALA A 62 1.90 0.87 18.58
N ALA A 63 0.92 1.07 17.68
CA ALA A 63 0.63 0.10 16.64
C ALA A 63 1.72 0.01 15.57
N SER A 64 2.56 1.04 15.44
CA SER A 64 3.53 1.16 14.35
C SER A 64 4.79 0.36 14.65
N GLY A 65 5.19 -0.49 13.71
CA GLY A 65 6.47 -1.18 13.72
C GLY A 65 7.62 -0.25 13.31
N PRO A 66 8.85 -0.76 13.26
CA PRO A 66 9.99 0.05 12.89
C PRO A 66 9.86 0.59 11.46
N TYR A 67 10.21 1.87 11.31
CA TYR A 67 10.15 2.61 10.04
C TYR A 67 8.73 2.85 9.47
N ALA A 68 7.66 2.61 10.24
CA ALA A 68 6.29 2.92 9.86
C ALA A 68 5.65 3.99 10.77
N GLU A 69 4.56 4.60 10.30
CA GLU A 69 3.66 5.45 11.10
C GLU A 69 2.22 5.18 10.66
N LEU A 70 1.53 4.30 11.38
CA LEU A 70 0.16 3.89 11.06
C LEU A 70 -0.84 4.89 11.61
N ILE A 71 -1.69 5.41 10.73
CA ILE A 71 -2.78 6.34 11.06
C ILE A 71 -4.08 5.88 10.41
N ILE A 72 -5.20 6.44 10.88
CA ILE A 72 -6.53 6.17 10.32
C ILE A 72 -7.03 7.39 9.55
N VAL A 73 -7.43 7.15 8.31
CA VAL A 73 -8.14 8.11 7.47
C VAL A 73 -9.61 7.75 7.45
N CYS A 74 -10.48 8.75 7.60
CA CYS A 74 -11.93 8.59 7.47
C CYS A 74 -12.39 9.10 6.11
N ILE A 75 -13.13 8.27 5.37
CA ILE A 75 -13.78 8.65 4.11
C ILE A 75 -15.31 8.47 4.22
N PRO A 76 -16.11 9.09 3.33
CA PRO A 76 -17.54 8.81 3.25
C PRO A 76 -17.81 7.32 2.95
N ASP A 77 -18.95 6.82 3.41
CA ASP A 77 -19.35 5.44 3.10
C ASP A 77 -19.72 5.29 1.62
N GLY A 78 -19.49 4.11 1.04
CA GLY A 78 -19.92 3.78 -0.31
C GLY A 78 -19.05 4.36 -1.44
N ILE A 79 -17.93 4.99 -1.10
CA ILE A 79 -16.91 5.41 -2.07
C ILE A 79 -16.08 4.19 -2.50
N ASP A 80 -15.86 4.00 -3.81
CA ASP A 80 -14.86 3.05 -4.30
C ASP A 80 -13.47 3.66 -4.17
N TRP A 81 -12.54 2.96 -3.54
CA TRP A 81 -11.24 3.52 -3.17
C TRP A 81 -10.12 2.50 -3.31
N GLY A 82 -8.89 3.01 -3.31
CA GLY A 82 -7.67 2.22 -3.22
C GLY A 82 -6.60 2.92 -2.37
N ILE A 83 -5.58 2.16 -1.99
CA ILE A 83 -4.35 2.72 -1.43
C ILE A 83 -3.47 3.16 -2.58
N ALA A 84 -3.09 4.44 -2.56
CA ALA A 84 -2.02 4.97 -3.38
C ALA A 84 -0.80 5.23 -2.48
N ALA A 85 0.40 5.13 -3.05
CA ALA A 85 1.63 5.27 -2.29
C ALA A 85 2.74 5.89 -3.13
N TYR A 86 3.62 6.63 -2.45
CA TYR A 86 4.90 7.10 -2.98
C TYR A 86 5.97 6.87 -1.92
N ASP A 87 6.99 6.09 -2.27
CA ASP A 87 8.07 5.72 -1.34
C ASP A 87 7.55 5.16 0.00
N GLY A 88 6.51 4.31 -0.04
CA GLY A 88 5.92 3.69 1.14
C GLY A 88 5.01 4.59 2.00
N ALA A 89 5.00 5.91 1.77
CA ALA A 89 3.99 6.80 2.34
C ALA A 89 2.69 6.66 1.55
N GLU A 90 1.61 6.29 2.25
CA GLU A 90 0.33 5.89 1.71
C GLU A 90 -0.75 6.95 1.94
N TRP A 91 -1.70 7.03 1.02
CA TRP A 91 -2.94 7.77 1.17
C TRP A 91 -4.11 7.01 0.54
N VAL A 92 -5.32 7.36 0.97
CA VAL A 92 -6.55 6.84 0.36
C VAL A 92 -6.87 7.68 -0.86
N ALA A 93 -7.05 7.03 -2.01
CA ALA A 93 -7.50 7.67 -3.25
C ALA A 93 -8.84 7.05 -3.68
N GLU A 94 -9.81 7.89 -4.01
CA GLU A 94 -11.04 7.43 -4.66
C GLU A 94 -10.71 6.92 -6.07
N ARG A 95 -11.35 5.83 -6.47
CA ARG A 95 -11.29 5.30 -7.82
C ARG A 95 -12.29 6.03 -8.68
N HIS A 96 -11.78 6.95 -9.49
CA HIS A 96 -12.60 7.71 -10.43
C HIS A 96 -12.53 7.11 -11.83
N ARG A 97 -13.49 7.50 -12.67
CA ARG A 97 -13.43 7.22 -14.09
C ARG A 97 -12.34 8.08 -14.72
N GLU A 98 -11.53 7.46 -15.56
CA GLU A 98 -10.53 8.12 -16.37
C GLU A 98 -11.00 8.15 -17.84
N TRP A 99 -10.63 9.22 -18.54
CA TRP A 99 -10.80 9.34 -19.99
C TRP A 99 -9.43 9.64 -20.58
N LEU A 100 -8.92 8.70 -21.37
CA LEU A 100 -7.68 8.88 -22.11
C LEU A 100 -7.99 9.49 -23.48
N PRO A 101 -7.11 10.34 -24.04
CA PRO A 101 -7.24 10.79 -25.41
C PRO A 101 -7.30 9.59 -26.35
N ALA A 102 -8.33 9.51 -27.18
CA ALA A 102 -8.36 8.57 -28.27
C ALA A 102 -7.45 9.08 -29.41
N SER A 103 -7.06 8.18 -30.32
CA SER A 103 -6.26 8.56 -31.49
C SER A 103 -6.92 9.65 -32.35
N HIS A 104 -8.25 9.74 -32.33
CA HIS A 104 -9.01 10.79 -33.02
C HIS A 104 -9.08 12.11 -32.26
N ASP A 105 -8.74 12.13 -30.96
CA ASP A 105 -8.63 13.36 -30.16
C ASP A 105 -7.25 14.03 -30.35
N ALA A 106 -6.30 13.33 -30.96
CA ALA A 106 -4.89 13.74 -31.12
C ALA A 106 -4.58 14.48 -32.43
N VAL A 107 -5.60 14.88 -33.19
CA VAL A 107 -5.42 15.59 -34.47
C VAL A 107 -4.69 16.92 -34.23
N GLY A 108 -3.53 17.11 -34.86
CA GLY A 108 -2.67 18.30 -34.67
C GLY A 108 -1.63 18.19 -33.55
N TYR A 109 -1.51 17.04 -32.90
CA TYR A 109 -0.48 16.73 -31.89
C TYR A 109 0.51 15.65 -32.38
N GLU A 110 0.76 15.58 -33.70
CA GLU A 110 1.70 14.61 -34.26
C GLU A 110 3.10 14.75 -33.61
N GLY A 111 3.58 13.69 -32.96
CA GLY A 111 4.88 13.66 -32.27
C GLY A 111 4.87 14.00 -30.78
N VAL A 112 3.74 14.38 -30.18
CA VAL A 112 3.63 14.66 -28.72
C VAL A 112 3.18 13.44 -27.91
N LEU A 113 2.31 12.61 -28.48
CA LEU A 113 1.95 11.34 -27.85
C LEU A 113 3.10 10.36 -28.06
N GLN A 114 3.81 9.99 -26.99
CA GLN A 114 4.70 8.84 -27.01
C GLN A 114 3.89 7.65 -27.53
N GLN A 115 4.39 6.99 -28.58
CA GLN A 115 3.74 5.80 -29.11
C GLN A 115 3.55 4.80 -27.96
N PRO A 116 2.37 4.16 -27.82
CA PRO A 116 2.09 3.22 -26.74
C PRO A 116 2.93 1.93 -26.81
N GLU A 117 3.90 1.84 -27.72
CA GLU A 117 4.76 0.67 -27.93
C GLU A 117 5.90 0.52 -26.91
N ALA A 118 6.02 1.39 -25.91
CA ALA A 118 6.66 1.00 -24.66
C ALA A 118 5.70 0.15 -23.82
N ALA A 119 5.13 -0.89 -24.44
CA ALA A 119 4.66 -2.05 -23.71
C ALA A 119 5.83 -2.46 -22.81
N ILE A 120 5.61 -2.37 -21.51
CA ILE A 120 6.51 -2.90 -20.48
C ILE A 120 6.81 -4.33 -20.91
N ALA A 121 8.01 -4.55 -21.46
CA ALA A 121 8.43 -5.89 -21.84
C ALA A 121 8.27 -6.76 -20.59
N PRO A 122 7.65 -7.95 -20.69
CA PRO A 122 7.60 -8.85 -19.54
C PRO A 122 9.04 -9.01 -19.06
N ARG A 123 9.27 -8.72 -17.76
CA ARG A 123 10.58 -8.94 -17.12
C ARG A 123 11.02 -10.32 -17.55
N ARG A 124 12.12 -10.40 -18.31
CA ARG A 124 12.72 -11.68 -18.67
C ARG A 124 13.01 -12.37 -17.36
N ASP A 125 12.29 -13.47 -17.13
CA ASP A 125 12.61 -14.42 -16.08
C ASP A 125 14.04 -14.86 -16.39
N ALA A 126 15.00 -14.33 -15.63
CA ALA A 126 16.40 -14.69 -15.77
C ALA A 126 16.48 -16.13 -15.27
N GLY A 127 16.32 -17.06 -16.21
CA GLY A 127 16.44 -18.48 -16.00
C GLY A 127 17.68 -18.74 -15.15
N ARG A 128 17.42 -19.29 -13.96
CA ARG A 128 18.41 -19.95 -13.13
C ARG A 128 18.98 -21.11 -13.94
N THR A 129 20.09 -20.88 -14.64
CA THR A 129 20.91 -21.95 -15.19
C THR A 129 21.94 -22.37 -14.15
N ARG A 130 21.67 -23.59 -13.64
CA ARG A 130 22.52 -24.54 -12.88
C ARG A 130 22.94 -24.16 -11.47
#